data_AF-A0AAF0QQ48-F1
#
_entry.id   AF-A0AAF0QQ48-F1
#
_cell.length_a   1.000
_cell.length_b   1.000
_cell.length_c   1.000
_cell.angle_alpha   90.00
_cell.angle_beta   90.00
_cell.angle_gamma   90.00
#
_symmetry.space_group_name_H-M   'P 1'
#
loop_
_entity.id
_entity.type
_entity.pdbx_description
1 polymer ?
#
loop_
_entity_poly.entity_id
_entity_poly.type
_entity_poly.pdbx_seq_one_letter_code
_entity_poly.pdbx_strand_id
1 'polypeptide(L)' 'MEILKTGLLIRKWKKHEELVTASAIENVVRKLMASEEGDEIRKRAEKLGVVVMESIEKG' A
#
# COMPACT_ATOMS: atom_id res chain seq x y z
N MET A 1 -0.75 -9.85 -8.32
CA MET A 1 0.57 -9.91 -7.65
C MET A 1 0.38 -9.27 -6.29
N GLU A 2 0.06 -10.07 -5.28
CA GLU A 2 -0.03 -9.64 -3.87
C GLU A 2 1.12 -10.25 -3.08
N ILE A 3 2.35 -9.89 -3.44
CA ILE A 3 3.53 -10.46 -2.79
C ILE A 3 3.80 -9.73 -1.48
N LEU A 4 3.95 -8.40 -1.56
CA LEU A 4 4.33 -7.58 -0.41
C LEU A 4 3.14 -7.15 0.43
N LYS A 5 1.95 -6.92 -0.18
CA LYS A 5 0.71 -6.49 0.50
C LYS A 5 0.89 -5.23 1.38
N THR A 6 1.73 -4.29 0.94
CA THR A 6 2.06 -3.05 1.66
C THR A 6 1.29 -1.82 1.16
N GLY A 7 0.26 -2.01 0.32
CA GLY A 7 -0.56 -0.93 -0.18
C GLY A 7 -1.89 -1.40 -0.75
N LEU A 8 -2.76 -0.44 -1.08
CA LEU A 8 -4.07 -0.66 -1.68
C LEU A 8 -4.06 -0.29 -3.16
N LEU A 9 -4.63 -1.15 -4.00
CA LEU A 9 -4.77 -0.90 -5.43
C LEU A 9 -6.14 -0.26 -5.71
N ILE A 10 -6.16 1.01 -6.13
CA ILE A 10 -7.40 1.71 -6.49
C ILE A 10 -7.97 1.18 -7.82
N ARG A 11 -7.08 0.73 -8.73
CA ARG A 11 -7.42 0.24 -10.06
C ARG A 11 -6.31 -0.64 -10.62
N LYS A 12 -6.68 -1.66 -11.41
CA LYS A 12 -5.71 -2.52 -12.11
C LYS A 12 -4.74 -1.70 -12.98
N TRP A 13 -3.45 -2.01 -12.90
CA TRP A 13 -2.41 -1.34 -13.69
C TRP A 13 -2.66 -1.36 -15.20
N LYS A 14 -3.24 -2.45 -15.73
CA LYS A 14 -3.63 -2.55 -17.16
C LYS A 14 -4.58 -1.45 -17.62
N LYS A 15 -5.25 -0.77 -16.71
CA LYS A 15 -6.23 0.29 -16.95
C LYS A 15 -5.69 1.67 -16.57
N HIS A 16 -4.38 1.86 -16.41
CA HIS A 16 -3.78 3.06 -15.83
C HIS A 16 -4.17 4.39 -16.50
N GLU A 17 -4.62 4.37 -17.75
CA GLU A 17 -5.09 5.57 -18.49
C GLU A 17 -6.50 6.03 -18.12
N GLU A 18 -7.34 5.17 -17.52
CA GLU A 18 -8.69 5.57 -17.09
C GLU A 18 -8.64 6.72 -16.05
N LEU A 19 -9.69 7.52 -15.92
CA LEU A 19 -9.76 8.51 -14.85
C LEU A 19 -10.24 7.85 -13.55
N VAL A 20 -9.56 8.15 -12.44
CA VAL A 20 -10.00 7.76 -11.10
C VAL A 20 -10.74 8.96 -10.50
N THR A 21 -11.95 8.74 -10.01
CA THR A 21 -12.76 9.81 -9.41
C THR A 21 -12.19 10.25 -8.06
N ALA A 22 -12.44 11.50 -7.69
CA ALA A 22 -12.04 12.01 -6.37
C ALA A 22 -12.63 11.18 -5.22
N SER A 23 -13.90 10.75 -5.34
CA SER A 23 -14.55 9.89 -4.35
C SER A 23 -13.90 8.51 -4.20
N ALA A 24 -13.40 7.92 -5.30
CA ALA A 24 -12.66 6.67 -5.23
C ALA A 24 -11.32 6.84 -4.51
N ILE A 25 -10.62 7.95 -4.75
CA ILE A 25 -9.39 8.31 -4.02
C ILE A 25 -9.68 8.49 -2.54
N GLU A 26 -10.68 9.30 -2.19
CA GLU A 26 -11.07 9.56 -0.80
C GLU A 26 -11.37 8.25 -0.05
N ASN A 27 -12.15 7.35 -0.65
CA ASN A 27 -12.50 6.08 -0.03
C ASN A 27 -11.26 5.21 0.25
N VAL A 28 -10.31 5.12 -0.67
CA VAL A 28 -9.10 4.31 -0.46
C VAL A 28 -8.14 4.97 0.53
N VAL A 29 -8.02 6.30 0.53
CA VAL A 29 -7.25 7.02 1.54
C VAL A 29 -7.85 6.81 2.92
N ARG A 30 -9.18 6.97 3.08
CA ARG A 30 -9.86 6.73 4.36
C ARG A 30 -9.69 5.27 4.81
N LYS A 31 -9.79 4.32 3.89
CA LYS A 31 -9.53 2.90 4.18
C LYS A 31 -8.09 2.69 4.67
N LEU A 32 -7.10 3.22 3.96
CA LEU A 32 -5.69 3.08 4.34
C LEU A 32 -5.38 3.71 5.70
N MET A 33 -6.01 4.83 6.02
CA MET A 33 -5.67 5.62 7.21
C MET A 33 -6.48 5.23 8.45
N ALA A 34 -7.77 4.92 8.29
CA ALA A 34 -8.72 4.83 9.40
C ALA A 34 -9.42 3.46 9.56
N SER A 35 -8.99 2.42 8.84
CA SER A 35 -9.53 1.05 9.00
C SER A 35 -8.49 0.09 9.59
N GLU A 36 -8.98 -1.01 10.17
CA GLU A 36 -8.14 -2.13 10.64
C GLU A 36 -7.29 -2.71 9.51
N GLU A 37 -7.87 -2.90 8.32
CA GLU A 37 -7.13 -3.37 7.13
C GLU A 37 -5.99 -2.39 6.77
N GLY A 38 -6.26 -1.08 6.84
CA GLY A 38 -5.25 -0.04 6.62
C GLY A 38 -4.12 -0.10 7.65
N ASP A 39 -4.44 -0.39 8.92
CA ASP A 39 -3.45 -0.54 9.98
C ASP A 39 -2.52 -1.73 9.74
N GLU A 40 -3.06 -2.88 9.34
CA GLU A 40 -2.27 -4.06 8.98
C GLU A 40 -1.31 -3.78 7.80
N ILE A 41 -1.79 -3.03 6.81
CA ILE A 41 -0.98 -2.62 5.66
C ILE A 41 0.20 -1.74 6.10
N ARG A 42 -0.04 -0.73 6.94
CA ARG A 42 1.03 0.15 7.44
C ARG A 42 2.05 -0.59 8.29
N LYS A 43 1.61 -1.46 9.21
CA LYS A 43 2.50 -2.33 10.01
C LYS A 43 3.38 -3.22 9.14
N ARG A 44 2.82 -3.76 8.05
CA ARG A 44 3.58 -4.58 7.10
C ARG A 44 4.60 -3.75 6.32
N ALA A 45 4.23 -2.55 5.90
CA ALA A 45 5.14 -1.63 5.22
C ALA A 45 6.31 -1.22 6.13
N GLU A 46 6.05 -0.94 7.41
CA GLU A 46 7.06 -0.65 8.42
C GLU A 46 8.04 -1.83 8.60
N LYS A 47 7.52 -3.04 8.81
CA LYS A 47 8.34 -4.26 8.94
C LYS A 47 9.20 -4.50 7.70
N LEU A 48 8.64 -4.31 6.50
CA LEU A 48 9.39 -4.45 5.25
C LEU A 48 10.54 -3.43 5.18
N GLY A 49 10.30 -2.18 5.58
CA GLY A 49 11.32 -1.13 5.63
C GLY A 49 12.50 -1.51 6.53
N VAL A 50 12.24 -2.05 7.72
CA VAL A 50 13.28 -2.54 8.64
C VAL A 50 14.12 -3.65 8.00
N VAL A 51 13.47 -4.65 7.41
CA VAL A 51 14.17 -5.78 6.76
C VAL A 51 15.05 -5.31 5.59
N VAL A 52 14.58 -4.34 4.80
CA VAL A 52 15.37 -3.76 3.70
C VAL A 52 16.58 -3.00 4.25
N MET A 53 16.41 -2.21 5.30
CA MET A 53 17.51 -1.47 5.92
C MET A 53 18.59 -2.40 6.48
N GLU A 54 18.20 -3.44 7.23
CA GLU A 54 19.14 -4.45 7.75
C GLU A 54 19.89 -5.20 6.64
N SER A 55 19.31 -5.32 5.44
CA SER A 55 19.97 -6.00 4.32
C SER A 55 21.17 -5.23 3.77
N ILE A 56 21.20 -3.89 3.96
CA ILE A 56 22.29 -3.02 3.54
C ILE A 56 23.41 -3.00 4.60
N GLU A 57 23.06 -3.09 5.89
CA GLU A 57 24.03 -3.08 6.99
C GLU A 57 24.88 -4.37 7.10
N LYS A 58 24.36 -5.48 6.57
CA LYS A 58 25.06 -6.78 6.55
C LYS A 58 25.93 -6.99 5.30
N GLY A 59 26.01 -5.99 4.41
CA GLY A 59 26.74 -6.02 3.13
C GLY A 59 28.14 -5.44 3.21
#